data_AF-A0A951D2L1-F1
#
_entry.id   AF-A0A951D2L1-F1
#
_cell.length_a   1.000
_cell.length_b   1.000
_cell.length_c   1.000
_cell.angle_alpha   90.00
_cell.angle_beta   90.00
_cell.angle_gamma   90.00
#
_symmetry.space_group_name_H-M   'P 1'
#
loop_
_entity.id
_entity.type
_entity.pdbx_description
1 polymer ?
#
loop_
_entity_poly.entity_id
_entity_poly.type
_entity_poly.pdbx_seq_one_letter_code
_entity_poly.pdbx_strand_id
1 'polypeptide(L)'
;MTARCAAGRHDPAQTPSPGCTCGIYAYYDPCPRTASAMTRDLVGGAVVVWGRLEAYAVGMRAEHARIVALQLPPTPGPKRRAVADVAAQLGLPAVAHRRLRALALTHGQPLPAVLRPPRQRTPAVDPWRWLAADEH
;
A
#
# COMPACT_ATOMS: atom_id res chain seq x y z
N MET A 1 -7.29 11.74 -4.87
CA MET A 1 -6.49 11.15 -5.97
C MET A 1 -7.32 10.05 -6.61
N THR A 2 -7.25 9.90 -7.94
CA THR A 2 -8.00 8.86 -8.68
C THR A 2 -7.04 8.12 -9.59
N ALA A 3 -7.10 6.79 -9.55
CA ALA A 3 -6.29 5.90 -10.35
C ALA A 3 -6.70 5.94 -11.83
N ARG A 4 -5.73 5.67 -12.70
CA ARG A 4 -5.95 5.50 -14.15
C ARG A 4 -5.10 4.34 -14.64
N CYS A 5 -5.55 3.64 -15.66
CA CYS A 5 -4.73 2.63 -16.33
C CYS A 5 -3.84 3.31 -17.37
N ALA A 6 -2.53 3.37 -17.11
CA ALA A 6 -1.57 3.89 -18.08
C ALA A 6 -1.32 2.94 -19.27
N ALA A 7 -1.61 1.64 -19.10
CA ALA A 7 -1.33 0.63 -20.11
C ALA A 7 -2.46 0.43 -21.13
N GLY A 8 -3.64 1.04 -20.93
CA GLY A 8 -4.76 0.95 -21.88
C GLY A 8 -5.33 -0.46 -22.13
N ARG A 9 -5.05 -1.44 -21.25
CA ARG A 9 -5.40 -2.86 -21.46
C ARG A 9 -6.86 -3.22 -21.16
N HIS A 10 -7.63 -2.29 -20.61
CA HIS A 10 -9.03 -2.48 -20.21
C HIS A 10 -9.74 -1.13 -20.21
N ASP A 11 -11.07 -1.14 -20.12
CA ASP A 11 -11.88 0.06 -19.96
C ASP A 11 -11.38 0.90 -18.76
N PRO A 12 -11.07 2.19 -18.92
CA PRO A 12 -10.69 3.08 -17.82
C PRO A 12 -11.68 3.08 -16.65
N ALA A 13 -12.98 2.91 -16.90
CA ALA A 13 -14.01 2.82 -15.88
C ALA A 13 -13.90 1.55 -15.01
N GLN A 14 -13.15 0.56 -15.47
CA GLN A 14 -12.88 -0.69 -14.75
C GLN A 14 -11.59 -0.63 -13.92
N THR A 15 -11.07 0.55 -13.56
CA THR A 15 -9.85 0.68 -12.73
C THR A 15 -10.18 0.60 -11.23
N PRO A 16 -9.51 -0.24 -10.40
CA PRO A 16 -8.58 -1.31 -10.78
C PRO A 16 -9.28 -2.48 -11.47
N SER A 17 -8.59 -3.09 -12.43
CA SER A 17 -9.05 -4.25 -13.19
C SER A 17 -8.30 -5.51 -12.74
N PRO A 18 -8.99 -6.65 -12.58
CA PRO A 18 -8.36 -7.92 -12.24
C PRO A 18 -7.16 -8.23 -13.15
N GLY A 19 -6.05 -8.66 -12.55
CA GLY A 19 -4.82 -9.01 -13.28
C GLY A 19 -4.02 -7.82 -13.81
N CYS A 20 -4.42 -6.59 -13.51
CA CYS A 20 -3.70 -5.39 -13.89
C CYS A 20 -2.95 -4.78 -12.69
N THR A 21 -1.89 -4.01 -12.98
CA THR A 21 -1.13 -3.25 -11.97
C THR A 21 -1.65 -1.81 -11.80
N CYS A 22 -2.80 -1.47 -12.39
CA CYS A 22 -3.46 -0.18 -12.21
C CYS A 22 -4.08 -0.05 -10.81
N GLY A 23 -4.60 1.13 -10.46
CA GLY A 23 -5.11 1.36 -9.10
C GLY A 23 -4.04 1.86 -8.11
N ILE A 24 -4.49 2.54 -7.06
CA ILE A 24 -3.66 3.00 -5.95
C ILE A 24 -3.49 1.84 -4.98
N TYR A 25 -2.26 1.38 -4.76
CA TYR A 25 -1.98 0.27 -3.85
C TYR A 25 -1.79 0.77 -2.42
N ALA A 26 -2.49 0.16 -1.47
CA ALA A 26 -2.36 0.44 -0.03
C ALA A 26 -2.25 -0.86 0.77
N TYR A 27 -1.32 -0.91 1.71
CA TYR A 27 -1.21 -2.01 2.67
C TYR A 27 -2.32 -1.93 3.72
N TYR A 28 -2.78 -3.08 4.22
CA TYR A 28 -3.77 -3.11 5.31
C TYR A 28 -3.21 -2.63 6.64
N ASP A 29 -1.94 -2.97 6.88
CA ASP A 29 -1.23 -2.67 8.10
C ASP A 29 -0.08 -1.71 7.80
N PRO A 30 0.29 -0.85 8.77
CA PRO A 30 1.45 0.02 8.62
C PRO A 30 2.70 -0.80 8.27
N CYS A 31 3.38 -0.40 7.18
CA CYS A 31 4.69 -0.94 6.80
C CYS A 31 5.69 -0.80 7.96
N PRO A 32 6.66 -1.72 8.15
CA PRO A 32 7.65 -1.59 9.22
C PRO A 32 8.25 -0.19 9.30
N ARG A 33 8.33 0.35 10.52
CA ARG A 33 8.79 1.72 10.79
C ARG A 33 10.09 2.09 10.05
N THR A 34 11.00 1.13 9.94
CA THR A 34 12.32 1.27 9.31
C THR A 34 12.26 1.42 7.79
N ALA A 35 11.24 0.87 7.11
CA ALA A 35 11.14 0.95 5.65
C ALA A 35 11.08 2.40 5.16
N SER A 36 10.27 3.25 5.80
CA SER A 36 10.28 4.68 5.50
C SER A 36 11.49 5.40 6.10
N ALA A 37 11.93 5.05 7.30
CA ALA A 37 13.01 5.79 7.96
C ALA A 37 14.38 5.61 7.27
N MET A 38 14.67 4.41 6.75
CA MET A 38 15.99 4.04 6.21
C MET A 38 16.11 4.19 4.69
N THR A 39 14.99 4.28 3.96
CA THR A 39 15.02 4.49 2.50
C THR A 39 14.78 5.95 2.19
N ARG A 40 15.74 6.63 1.56
CA ARG A 40 15.69 8.08 1.29
C ARG A 40 14.36 8.50 0.67
N ASP A 41 13.91 7.76 -0.35
CA ASP A 41 12.79 8.16 -1.21
C ASP A 41 11.42 7.65 -0.74
N LEU A 42 11.35 6.87 0.35
CA LEU A 42 10.08 6.34 0.86
C LEU A 42 9.52 7.16 2.03
N VAL A 43 8.30 7.65 1.88
CA VAL A 43 7.54 8.30 2.95
C VAL A 43 6.39 7.39 3.37
N GLY A 44 6.38 6.98 4.63
CA GLY A 44 5.26 6.26 5.23
C GLY A 44 4.10 7.21 5.52
N GLY A 45 2.89 6.68 5.58
CA GLY A 45 1.69 7.47 5.86
C GLY A 45 0.47 6.60 5.99
N ALA A 46 -0.68 7.25 6.16
CA ALA A 46 -1.98 6.62 6.13
C ALA A 46 -2.81 7.22 5.00
N VAL A 47 -3.59 6.36 4.35
CA VAL A 47 -4.55 6.74 3.30
C VAL A 47 -5.91 6.15 3.64
N VAL A 48 -6.96 6.81 3.18
CA VAL A 48 -8.28 6.21 3.00
C VAL A 48 -8.51 5.96 1.53
N VAL A 49 -9.15 4.84 1.21
CA VAL A 49 -9.41 4.40 -0.16
C VAL A 49 -10.89 4.05 -0.35
N TRP A 50 -11.41 4.27 -1.56
CA TRP A 50 -12.82 4.01 -1.89
C TRP A 50 -13.01 3.83 -3.40
N GLY A 51 -14.27 3.58 -3.80
CA GLY A 51 -14.65 3.24 -5.17
C GLY A 51 -14.49 1.74 -5.43
N ARG A 52 -14.05 1.37 -6.63
CA ARG A 52 -13.70 -0.01 -6.94
C ARG A 52 -12.45 -0.45 -6.17
N LEU A 53 -12.51 -1.65 -5.59
CA LEU A 53 -11.43 -2.23 -4.79
C LEU A 53 -11.06 -3.62 -5.30
N GLU A 54 -9.77 -3.91 -5.35
CA GLU A 54 -9.22 -5.24 -5.60
C GLU A 54 -8.34 -5.65 -4.41
N ALA A 55 -8.80 -6.63 -3.64
CA ALA A 55 -8.15 -7.07 -2.41
C ALA A 55 -7.08 -8.14 -2.70
N TYR A 56 -5.97 -8.06 -1.97
CA TYR A 56 -4.88 -9.04 -1.97
C TYR A 56 -4.54 -9.42 -0.53
N ALA A 57 -3.67 -10.39 -0.34
CA ALA A 57 -3.39 -10.90 1.00
C ALA A 57 -2.73 -9.89 1.98
N VAL A 58 -2.08 -8.83 1.48
CA VAL A 58 -1.33 -7.86 2.31
C VAL A 58 -1.77 -6.41 2.13
N GLY A 59 -2.68 -6.17 1.19
CA GLY A 59 -3.09 -4.85 0.78
C GLY A 59 -4.15 -4.92 -0.29
N MET A 60 -4.52 -3.77 -0.83
CA MET A 60 -5.55 -3.66 -1.85
C MET A 60 -5.20 -2.56 -2.84
N ARG A 61 -5.75 -2.67 -4.05
CA ARG A 61 -5.79 -1.61 -5.03
C ARG A 61 -7.14 -0.92 -4.96
N ALA A 62 -7.12 0.39 -5.14
CA ALA A 62 -8.33 1.19 -5.14
C ALA A 62 -8.39 2.16 -6.31
N GLU A 63 -9.62 2.50 -6.68
CA GLU A 63 -9.93 3.54 -7.65
C GLU A 63 -9.57 4.93 -7.11
N HIS A 64 -9.96 5.21 -5.87
CA HIS A 64 -9.71 6.51 -5.24
C HIS A 64 -8.93 6.37 -3.95
N ALA A 65 -8.13 7.39 -3.66
CA ALA A 65 -7.47 7.52 -2.37
C ALA A 65 -7.29 8.97 -1.95
N ARG A 66 -7.18 9.17 -0.64
CA ARG A 66 -6.78 10.44 -0.01
C ARG A 66 -5.74 10.14 1.07
N ILE A 67 -4.64 10.88 1.05
CA ILE A 67 -3.67 10.87 2.15
C ILE A 67 -4.33 11.55 3.35
N VAL A 68 -4.28 10.91 4.52
CA VAL A 68 -4.84 11.46 5.76
C VAL A 68 -3.77 11.72 6.82
N ALA A 69 -2.57 11.16 6.65
CA ALA A 69 -1.44 11.40 7.54
C ALA A 69 -0.12 11.07 6.87
N LEU A 70 0.94 11.78 7.26
CA LEU A 70 2.32 11.42 6.95
C LEU A 70 3.05 10.94 8.21
N GLN A 71 3.89 9.91 8.05
CA GLN A 71 4.71 9.38 9.13
C GLN A 71 5.96 10.24 9.32
N LEU A 72 6.15 10.79 10.53
CA LEU A 72 7.41 11.39 10.91
C LEU A 72 8.49 10.31 11.13
N PRO A 73 9.67 10.43 10.49
CA PRO A 73 10.84 9.66 10.87
C PRO A 73 11.12 9.80 12.38
N PRO A 74 11.55 8.70 13.05
CA PRO A 74 11.71 8.71 14.50
C PRO A 74 12.89 9.58 14.95
N THR A 75 13.92 9.72 14.12
CA THR A 75 15.11 10.51 14.41
C THR A 75 15.01 11.92 13.80
N PRO A 76 15.50 12.96 14.48
CA PRO A 76 15.67 14.27 13.89
C PRO A 76 16.61 14.21 12.68
N GLY A 77 16.33 15.01 11.65
CA GLY A 77 17.18 15.09 10.47
C GLY A 77 16.51 15.77 9.28
N PRO A 78 17.23 15.93 8.16
CA PRO A 78 16.71 16.59 6.95
C PRO A 78 15.40 15.98 6.46
N LYS A 79 15.32 14.64 6.43
CA LYS A 79 14.11 13.93 6.02
C LYS A 79 12.91 14.24 6.89
N ARG A 80 13.09 14.29 8.22
CA ARG A 80 12.00 14.60 9.14
C ARG A 80 11.46 16.00 8.93
N ARG A 81 12.34 16.98 8.69
CA ARG A 81 11.95 18.36 8.35
C ARG A 81 11.18 18.40 7.04
N ALA A 82 11.72 17.79 5.98
CA ALA A 82 11.05 17.72 4.68
C ALA A 82 9.66 17.09 4.77
N VAL A 83 9.49 16.00 5.53
CA VAL A 83 8.16 15.38 5.74
C VAL A 83 7.22 16.31 6.50
N ALA A 84 7.70 17.03 7.52
CA ALA A 84 6.88 17.99 8.26
C ALA A 84 6.47 19.18 7.39
N ASP A 85 7.38 19.70 6.57
CA ASP A 85 7.13 20.83 5.67
C ASP A 85 6.09 20.44 4.60
N VAL A 86 6.25 19.27 3.97
CA VAL A 86 5.28 18.75 3.00
C VAL A 86 3.92 18.49 3.66
N ALA A 87 3.90 17.94 4.88
CA ALA A 87 2.66 17.74 5.61
C ALA A 87 1.93 19.07 5.85
N ALA A 88 2.65 20.11 6.27
CA ALA A 88 2.10 21.45 6.47
C ALA A 88 1.54 22.04 5.17
N GLN A 89 2.28 21.94 4.06
CA GLN A 89 1.84 22.41 2.74
C GLN A 89 0.57 21.70 2.26
N LEU A 90 0.42 20.42 2.57
CA LEU A 90 -0.76 19.62 2.21
C LEU A 90 -1.92 19.77 3.21
N GLY A 91 -1.73 20.50 4.32
CA GLY A 91 -2.71 20.58 5.40
C GLY A 91 -2.96 19.22 6.08
N LEU A 92 -1.94 18.37 6.12
CA LEU A 92 -2.01 17.01 6.67
C LEU A 92 -1.27 16.93 8.01
N PRO A 93 -1.77 16.12 8.95
CA PRO A 93 -1.03 15.82 10.17
C PRO A 93 0.20 14.96 9.87
N ALA A 94 1.35 15.39 10.40
CA ALA A 94 2.58 14.61 10.46
C ALA A 94 2.71 13.98 11.86
N VAL A 95 2.65 12.64 11.94
CA VAL A 95 2.52 11.92 13.21
C VAL A 95 3.56 10.80 13.36
N ALA A 96 3.85 10.42 14.60
CA ALA A 96 4.67 9.24 14.87
C ALA A 96 3.99 7.96 14.34
N HIS A 97 4.79 6.98 13.91
CA HIS A 97 4.31 5.71 13.34
C HIS A 97 3.17 5.05 14.15
N ARG A 98 3.30 5.00 15.49
CA ARG A 98 2.29 4.42 16.39
C ARG A 98 0.90 5.10 16.36
N ARG A 99 0.82 6.34 15.86
CA ARG A 99 -0.42 7.13 15.78
C ARG A 99 -1.11 6.99 14.41
N LEU A 100 -0.44 6.46 13.39
CA LEU A 100 -0.99 6.35 12.03
C LEU A 100 -2.32 5.59 12.02
N ARG A 101 -2.37 4.43 12.68
CA ARG A 101 -3.60 3.60 12.73
C ARG A 101 -4.75 4.35 13.40
N ALA A 102 -4.50 4.96 14.56
CA ALA A 102 -5.53 5.68 15.30
C ALA A 102 -6.12 6.83 14.48
N LEU A 103 -5.28 7.57 13.78
CA LEU A 103 -5.73 8.65 12.91
C LEU A 103 -6.43 8.15 11.64
N ALA A 104 -5.95 7.06 11.01
CA ALA A 104 -6.64 6.47 9.87
C ALA A 104 -8.09 6.07 10.21
N LEU A 105 -8.31 5.57 11.42
CA LEU A 105 -9.63 5.16 11.92
C LEU A 105 -10.61 6.33 12.13
N THR A 106 -10.15 7.57 12.22
CA THR A 106 -11.06 8.74 12.27
C THR A 106 -11.60 9.11 10.89
N HIS A 107 -11.01 8.57 9.81
CA HIS A 107 -11.39 8.87 8.43
C HIS A 107 -12.07 7.71 7.71
N GLY A 108 -12.01 6.49 8.24
CA GLY A 108 -12.59 5.31 7.61
C GLY A 108 -12.46 4.06 8.47
N GLN A 109 -12.91 2.94 7.93
CA GLN A 109 -12.84 1.64 8.59
C GLN A 109 -11.83 0.72 7.89
N PRO A 110 -11.14 -0.17 8.62
CA PRO A 110 -10.30 -1.19 7.99
C PRO A 110 -11.16 -2.12 7.12
N LEU A 111 -10.59 -2.63 6.03
CA LEU A 111 -11.26 -3.68 5.26
C LEU A 111 -11.48 -4.90 6.18
N PRO A 112 -12.72 -5.40 6.35
CA PRO A 112 -13.02 -6.57 7.18
C PRO A 112 -12.13 -7.77 6.80
N ALA A 113 -11.68 -8.53 7.79
CA ALA A 113 -10.78 -9.67 7.56
C ALA A 113 -11.40 -10.74 6.64
N VAL A 114 -12.72 -10.92 6.70
CA VAL A 114 -13.46 -11.85 5.82
C VAL A 114 -13.37 -11.47 4.33
N LEU A 115 -13.10 -10.20 4.02
CA LEU A 115 -12.92 -9.72 2.65
C LEU A 115 -11.45 -9.73 2.21
N ARG A 116 -10.52 -10.13 3.08
CA ARG A 116 -9.09 -10.21 2.75
C ARG A 116 -8.78 -11.63 2.28
N PRO A 117 -8.30 -11.80 1.04
CA PRO A 117 -7.84 -13.11 0.59
C PRO A 117 -6.76 -13.65 1.52
N PRO A 118 -6.72 -14.96 1.79
CA PRO A 118 -5.66 -15.56 2.58
C PRO A 118 -4.31 -15.36 1.88
N ARG A 119 -3.23 -15.24 2.68
CA ARG A 119 -1.88 -15.38 2.14
C ARG A 119 -1.75 -16.78 1.57
N GLN A 120 -1.72 -16.90 0.24
CA GLN A 120 -1.35 -18.16 -0.38
C GLN A 120 0.09 -18.45 0.01
N ARG A 121 0.31 -19.60 0.66
CA ARG A 121 1.65 -20.15 0.76
C ARG A 121 2.04 -20.50 -0.67
N THR A 122 3.12 -19.92 -1.18
CA THR A 122 3.74 -20.48 -2.37
C THR A 122 3.99 -21.95 -2.06
N PRO A 123 3.44 -22.91 -2.81
CA PRO A 123 3.81 -24.30 -2.64
C PRO A 123 5.34 -24.38 -2.72
N ALA A 124 5.96 -25.24 -1.93
CA ALA A 124 7.36 -25.57 -2.16
C ALA A 124 7.44 -26.15 -3.58
N VAL A 125 7.85 -25.31 -4.53
CA VAL A 125 8.17 -25.77 -5.88
C VAL A 125 9.51 -26.43 -5.71
N ASP A 126 9.58 -27.75 -5.88
CA ASP A 126 10.86 -28.42 -6.04
C ASP A 126 11.44 -27.96 -7.39
N PRO A 127 12.51 -27.14 -7.39
CA PRO A 127 13.07 -26.60 -8.63
C PRO A 127 13.67 -27.69 -9.53
N TRP A 128 13.87 -28.91 -9.00
CA TRP A 128 14.51 -30.01 -9.72
C TRP A 128 13.53 -31.02 -10.33
N ARG A 129 12.22 -30.82 -10.14
CA ARG A 129 11.18 -31.75 -10.60
C ARG A 129 11.16 -31.99 -12.12
N TRP A 130 11.73 -31.07 -12.91
CA TRP A 130 11.81 -31.18 -14.38
C TRP A 130 13.07 -31.88 -14.88
N LEU A 131 14.12 -32.02 -14.05
CA LEU A 131 15.36 -32.72 -14.45
C LEU A 131 15.28 -34.24 -14.24
N ALA A 132 14.34 -34.72 -13.43
CA ALA A 132 14.15 -36.15 -13.17
C ALA A 132 13.25 -36.85 -14.21
N ALA A 133 12.72 -36.13 -15.20
CA ALA A 133 11.77 -36.66 -16.19
C ALA A 133 12.42 -37.10 -17.52
N ASP A 134 13.73 -36.87 -17.71
CA ASP A 134 14.45 -37.10 -18.98
C ASP A 134 15.35 -38.36 -18.98
N GLU A 135 15.17 -39.29 -18.03
CA GLU A 135 15.89 -40.57 -18.01
C GLU A 135 14.97 -41.76 -18.36
N HIS A 136 14.34 -41.79 -19.54
CA HIS A 136 13.77 -43.02 -20.14
C HIS A 136 13.82 -43.02 -21.67
#